data_AF-A0A8J5TMK1-F1
#
_entry.id   AF-A0A8J5TMK1-F1
#
_cell.length_a   1.000
_cell.length_b   1.000
_cell.length_c   1.000
_cell.angle_alpha   90.00
_cell.angle_beta   90.00
_cell.angle_gamma   90.00
#
_symmetry.space_group_name_H-M   'P 1'
#
loop_
_entity.id
_entity.type
_entity.pdbx_description
1 polymer ?
#
loop_
_entity_poly.entity_id
_entity_poly.type
_entity_poly.pdbx_seq_one_letter_code
_entity_poly.pdbx_strand_id
1 'polypeptide(L)'
;MPTPSAVVVTDLTIYIPSSDAKPDTQTWHRIDKNLILDKSPRKAWLYVALAHENTLKAEDLVIIDISVGAAPPDSGSRGPWEERPGGIWVLKGQFSGTINRAVTQVDVLFGTDAVDPRPQWVLMPSFLQLDGNPEAPVARLTVLRGRAKPIPAVRPALKVREDGKFKIVQISDMHMVTGVGECNDAIDAQGKDLPAGDADTLTVDFVGSILDVEKPDLVVLTGDQLHHDIFDSQTALFKAVAPIIERSIPFAVVFGNHDSEGEHALPHYR
;
A
#
# COMPACT_ATOMS: atom_id res chain seq x y z
N MET A 1 -8.59 27.26 -11.62
CA MET A 1 -9.52 26.15 -11.91
C MET A 1 -10.15 25.71 -10.60
N PRO A 2 -11.45 25.41 -10.52
CA PRO A 2 -12.02 24.81 -9.33
C PRO A 2 -11.31 23.48 -9.06
N THR A 3 -10.88 23.26 -7.82
CA THR A 3 -10.38 21.96 -7.38
C THR A 3 -11.44 20.90 -7.67
N PRO A 4 -11.09 19.76 -8.28
CA PRO A 4 -12.04 18.67 -8.46
C PRO A 4 -12.71 18.33 -7.13
N SER A 5 -14.03 18.08 -7.15
CA SER A 5 -14.75 17.61 -5.97
C SER A 5 -14.10 16.32 -5.49
N ALA A 6 -13.65 16.28 -4.24
CA ALA A 6 -13.07 15.07 -3.69
C ALA A 6 -14.16 14.02 -3.47
N VAL A 7 -13.74 12.76 -3.38
CA VAL A 7 -14.57 11.64 -2.93
C VAL A 7 -14.26 11.34 -1.47
N VAL A 8 -15.27 10.91 -0.74
CA VAL A 8 -15.19 10.55 0.68
C VAL A 8 -15.74 9.14 0.84
N VAL A 9 -15.09 8.34 1.69
CA VAL A 9 -15.57 7.00 2.04
C VAL A 9 -16.63 7.13 3.12
N THR A 10 -17.85 6.72 2.80
CA THR A 10 -19.01 6.77 3.71
C THR A 10 -19.24 5.45 4.43
N ASP A 11 -18.84 4.34 3.80
CA ASP A 11 -18.84 3.01 4.40
C ASP A 11 -17.83 2.08 3.71
N LEU A 12 -17.53 0.96 4.36
CA LEU A 12 -16.75 -0.15 3.80
C LEU A 12 -17.27 -1.48 4.33
N THR A 13 -17.09 -2.55 3.58
CA THR A 13 -17.39 -3.92 4.02
C THR A 13 -16.56 -4.93 3.26
N ILE A 14 -16.36 -6.12 3.84
CA ILE A 14 -15.80 -7.26 3.11
C ILE A 14 -16.95 -8.15 2.66
N TYR A 15 -16.92 -8.51 1.39
CA TYR A 15 -17.84 -9.48 0.80
C TYR A 15 -17.12 -10.79 0.53
N ILE A 16 -17.65 -11.87 1.11
CA ILE A 16 -17.20 -13.24 0.88
C ILE A 16 -18.34 -13.97 0.16
N PRO A 17 -18.17 -14.41 -1.11
CA PRO A 17 -19.19 -15.15 -1.81
C PRO A 17 -19.52 -16.43 -1.04
N SER A 18 -20.82 -16.69 -0.87
CA SER A 18 -21.45 -17.79 -0.11
C SER A 18 -21.88 -17.50 1.33
N SER A 19 -21.34 -16.47 2.00
CA SER A 19 -21.81 -16.06 3.34
C SER A 19 -22.76 -14.86 3.33
N ASP A 20 -22.61 -13.94 2.36
CA ASP A 20 -23.26 -12.64 2.40
C ASP A 20 -24.04 -12.29 1.14
N ALA A 21 -24.96 -11.33 1.26
CA ALA A 21 -25.57 -10.68 0.09
C ALA A 21 -24.51 -9.82 -0.62
N LYS A 22 -24.38 -9.99 -1.93
CA LYS A 22 -23.43 -9.21 -2.74
C LYS A 22 -23.80 -7.72 -2.67
N PRO A 23 -22.84 -6.82 -2.34
CA PRO A 23 -23.08 -5.38 -2.37
C PRO A 23 -23.53 -4.91 -3.77
N ASP A 24 -24.45 -3.95 -3.81
CA ASP A 24 -24.93 -3.37 -5.07
C ASP A 24 -23.84 -2.53 -5.72
N THR A 25 -23.75 -2.57 -7.05
CA THR A 25 -22.70 -1.87 -7.79
C THR A 25 -23.02 -0.40 -8.06
N GLN A 26 -24.16 0.12 -7.61
CA GLN A 26 -24.53 1.53 -7.76
C GLN A 26 -23.92 2.37 -6.63
N THR A 27 -23.87 1.80 -5.44
CA THR A 27 -23.39 2.45 -4.21
C THR A 27 -22.00 1.98 -3.83
N TRP A 28 -21.70 0.69 -4.07
CA TRP A 28 -20.46 0.07 -3.63
C TRP A 28 -19.49 -0.16 -4.78
N HIS A 29 -18.23 0.20 -4.53
CA HIS A 29 -17.12 -0.01 -5.44
C HIS A 29 -16.20 -1.10 -4.88
N ARG A 30 -15.93 -2.11 -5.69
CA ARG A 30 -15.00 -3.19 -5.33
C ARG A 30 -13.55 -2.71 -5.47
N ILE A 31 -12.74 -2.93 -4.43
CA ILE A 31 -11.28 -2.91 -4.56
C ILE A 31 -10.87 -4.24 -5.19
N ASP A 32 -10.23 -4.19 -6.36
CA ASP A 32 -9.98 -5.35 -7.21
C ASP A 32 -8.77 -6.18 -6.74
N LYS A 33 -8.82 -6.63 -5.49
CA LYS A 33 -7.81 -7.46 -4.83
C LYS A 33 -8.51 -8.58 -4.08
N ASN A 34 -8.15 -9.83 -4.37
CA ASN A 34 -8.66 -10.99 -3.61
C ASN A 34 -7.98 -11.02 -2.23
N LEU A 35 -8.71 -10.73 -1.16
CA LEU A 35 -8.15 -10.51 0.18
C LEU A 35 -7.53 -11.75 0.82
N ILE A 36 -7.83 -12.94 0.30
CA ILE A 36 -7.26 -14.22 0.78
C ILE A 36 -6.32 -14.87 -0.22
N LEU A 37 -6.03 -14.15 -1.32
CA LEU A 37 -5.20 -14.59 -2.44
C LEU A 37 -5.72 -15.90 -3.09
N ASP A 38 -5.30 -16.24 -4.30
CA ASP A 38 -5.78 -17.48 -4.97
C ASP A 38 -5.14 -18.77 -4.39
N LYS A 39 -4.71 -18.72 -3.12
CA LYS A 39 -4.24 -19.85 -2.29
C LYS A 39 -5.37 -20.56 -1.54
N SER A 40 -6.61 -20.08 -1.68
CA SER A 40 -7.83 -20.65 -1.09
C SER A 40 -8.92 -20.78 -2.16
N PRO A 41 -9.81 -21.80 -2.11
CA PRO A 41 -10.96 -21.88 -3.01
C PRO A 41 -12.02 -20.81 -2.72
N ARG A 42 -12.00 -20.22 -1.51
CA ARG A 42 -12.84 -19.06 -1.18
C ARG A 42 -12.24 -17.82 -1.82
N LYS A 43 -13.07 -16.79 -2.03
CA LYS A 43 -12.62 -15.45 -2.42
C LYS A 43 -13.18 -14.42 -1.46
N ALA A 44 -12.50 -13.30 -1.30
CA ALA A 44 -12.98 -12.19 -0.49
C ALA A 44 -12.58 -10.88 -1.15
N TRP A 45 -13.46 -9.87 -1.13
CA TRP A 45 -13.16 -8.56 -1.68
C TRP A 45 -13.62 -7.45 -0.75
N LEU A 46 -12.85 -6.38 -0.70
CA LEU A 46 -13.23 -5.14 -0.02
C LEU A 46 -14.14 -4.33 -0.94
N TYR A 47 -15.24 -3.83 -0.40
CA TYR A 47 -16.13 -2.89 -1.05
C TYR A 47 -16.15 -1.59 -0.25
N VAL A 48 -16.15 -0.46 -0.96
CA VAL A 48 -16.21 0.88 -0.39
C VAL A 48 -17.40 1.64 -0.97
N ALA A 49 -18.17 2.29 -0.10
CA ALA A 49 -19.21 3.23 -0.49
C ALA A 49 -18.60 4.63 -0.56
N LEU A 50 -18.84 5.33 -1.67
CA LEU A 50 -18.24 6.64 -1.94
C LEU A 50 -19.33 7.70 -2.10
N ALA A 51 -19.06 8.90 -1.60
CA ALA A 51 -19.86 10.08 -1.87
C ALA A 51 -18.97 11.22 -2.37
N HIS A 52 -19.50 12.06 -3.26
CA HIS A 52 -18.80 13.27 -3.65
C HIS A 52 -18.97 14.33 -2.57
N GLU A 53 -17.89 15.01 -2.22
CA GLU A 53 -17.87 16.07 -1.20
C GLU A 53 -18.94 17.14 -1.43
N ASN A 54 -19.20 17.52 -2.69
CA ASN A 54 -20.22 18.51 -3.04
C ASN A 54 -21.67 18.01 -2.89
N THR A 55 -21.87 16.71 -2.69
CA THR A 55 -23.20 16.10 -2.42
C THR A 55 -23.48 15.89 -0.94
N LEU A 56 -22.45 15.99 -0.08
CA LEU A 56 -22.56 15.77 1.36
C LEU A 56 -23.17 16.98 2.07
N LYS A 57 -24.06 16.70 3.02
CA LYS A 57 -24.68 17.64 3.95
C LYS A 57 -24.08 17.49 5.35
N ALA A 58 -24.29 18.49 6.21
CA ALA A 58 -23.68 18.51 7.55
C ALA A 58 -24.13 17.34 8.45
N GLU A 59 -25.34 16.84 8.21
CA GLU A 59 -25.92 15.69 8.89
C GLU A 59 -25.41 14.33 8.38
N ASP A 60 -24.76 14.29 7.21
CA ASP A 60 -24.30 13.03 6.61
C ASP A 60 -23.13 12.45 7.42
N LEU A 61 -23.16 11.14 7.60
CA LEU A 61 -22.10 10.41 8.29
C LEU A 61 -21.03 9.96 7.29
N VAL A 62 -19.77 10.23 7.63
CA VAL A 62 -18.59 9.78 6.88
C VAL A 62 -17.67 8.99 7.80
N ILE A 63 -16.86 8.09 7.24
CA ILE A 63 -15.82 7.41 8.01
C ILE A 63 -14.74 8.44 8.35
N ILE A 64 -14.46 8.62 9.64
CA ILE A 64 -13.40 9.50 10.15
C ILE A 64 -12.20 8.74 10.71
N ASP A 65 -12.40 7.47 11.05
CA ASP A 65 -11.33 6.58 11.53
C ASP A 65 -11.64 5.12 11.20
N ILE A 66 -10.58 4.32 11.02
CA ILE A 66 -10.64 2.88 10.75
C ILE A 66 -9.58 2.22 11.64
N SER A 67 -9.95 1.11 12.25
CA SER A 67 -9.05 0.22 12.98
C SER A 67 -9.30 -1.22 12.56
N VAL A 68 -8.31 -2.10 12.74
CA VAL A 68 -8.43 -3.53 12.50
C VAL A 68 -7.99 -4.26 13.77
N GLY A 69 -8.76 -5.26 14.21
CA GLY A 69 -8.46 -6.02 15.42
C GLY A 69 -9.67 -6.78 15.98
N ALA A 70 -9.44 -7.61 17.00
CA ALA A 70 -10.47 -8.44 17.62
C ALA A 70 -11.49 -7.63 18.46
N ALA A 71 -11.15 -6.39 18.79
CA ALA A 71 -11.96 -5.46 19.55
C ALA A 71 -11.72 -4.04 19.03
N PRO A 72 -12.66 -3.10 19.20
CA PRO A 72 -12.43 -1.72 18.83
C PRO A 72 -11.32 -1.13 19.70
N PRO A 73 -10.58 -0.13 19.21
CA PRO A 73 -9.64 0.61 20.05
C PRO A 73 -10.41 1.30 21.19
N ASP A 74 -9.72 1.58 22.31
CA ASP A 74 -10.32 2.10 23.55
C ASP A 74 -11.39 3.17 23.26
N SER A 75 -12.63 2.83 23.64
CA SER A 75 -13.88 3.50 23.28
C SER A 75 -14.11 4.81 24.03
N GLY A 76 -13.05 5.60 24.25
CA GLY A 76 -13.14 6.93 24.84
C GLY A 76 -14.06 7.89 24.05
N SER A 77 -13.98 9.19 24.38
CA SER A 77 -14.85 10.29 23.93
C SER A 77 -14.98 10.56 22.42
N ARG A 78 -14.52 9.66 21.54
CA ARG A 78 -14.55 9.81 20.07
C ARG A 78 -15.84 9.31 19.40
N GLY A 79 -16.62 8.45 20.06
CA GLY A 79 -17.90 7.93 19.54
C GLY A 79 -17.95 6.40 19.43
N PRO A 80 -19.10 5.81 19.07
CA PRO A 80 -19.25 4.38 18.95
C PRO A 80 -18.55 3.85 17.68
N TRP A 81 -17.73 2.83 17.84
CA TRP A 81 -17.16 2.08 16.73
C TRP A 81 -18.19 1.05 16.22
N GLU A 82 -18.34 0.96 14.90
CA GLU A 82 -19.17 -0.05 14.26
C GLU A 82 -18.30 -1.18 13.69
N GLU A 83 -18.68 -2.43 13.95
CA GLU A 83 -17.99 -3.60 13.42
C GLU A 83 -18.35 -3.83 11.94
N ARG A 84 -17.38 -4.36 11.18
CA ARG A 84 -17.51 -4.88 9.81
C ARG A 84 -16.76 -6.22 9.72
N PRO A 85 -17.09 -7.09 8.75
CA PRO A 85 -16.40 -8.36 8.58
C PRO A 85 -14.89 -8.20 8.42
N GLY A 86 -14.12 -9.20 8.87
CA GLY A 86 -12.65 -9.19 8.84
C GLY A 86 -12.01 -8.42 10.00
N GLY A 87 -12.72 -8.23 11.12
CA GLY A 87 -12.22 -7.53 12.30
C GLY A 87 -12.02 -6.03 12.05
N ILE A 88 -12.76 -5.44 11.12
CA ILE A 88 -12.65 -4.01 10.81
C ILE A 88 -13.61 -3.23 11.72
N TRP A 89 -13.11 -2.17 12.33
CA TRP A 89 -13.88 -1.24 13.14
C TRP A 89 -13.87 0.12 12.45
N VAL A 90 -15.07 0.66 12.19
CA VAL A 90 -15.22 1.99 11.57
C VAL A 90 -15.78 2.97 12.59
N LEU A 91 -15.17 4.15 12.68
CA LEU A 91 -15.71 5.28 13.42
C LEU A 91 -16.32 6.26 12.43
N LYS A 92 -17.62 6.47 12.55
CA LYS A 92 -18.34 7.46 11.74
C LYS A 92 -18.52 8.77 12.50
N GLY A 93 -18.43 9.87 11.77
CA GLY A 93 -18.67 11.22 12.29
C GLY A 93 -19.47 12.05 11.31
N GLN A 94 -20.17 13.05 11.83
CA GLN A 94 -20.88 14.02 11.00
C GLN A 94 -19.91 14.80 10.11
N PHE A 95 -20.30 15.01 8.86
CA PHE A 95 -19.52 15.79 7.92
C PHE A 95 -19.44 17.26 8.37
N SER A 96 -18.25 17.68 8.78
CA SER A 96 -18.00 19.04 9.31
C SER A 96 -17.95 20.16 8.26
N GLY A 97 -18.38 19.90 7.01
CA GLY A 97 -18.19 20.80 5.87
C GLY A 97 -16.77 20.77 5.27
N THR A 98 -15.85 20.01 5.87
CA THR A 98 -14.50 19.75 5.31
C THR A 98 -14.15 18.27 5.44
N ILE A 99 -13.38 17.75 4.49
CA ILE A 99 -12.98 16.33 4.44
C ILE A 99 -11.68 16.05 5.18
N ASN A 100 -11.04 17.04 5.82
CA ASN A 100 -9.70 16.91 6.41
C ASN A 100 -9.56 15.76 7.42
N ARG A 101 -10.67 15.41 8.10
CA ARG A 101 -10.73 14.31 9.06
C ARG A 101 -11.37 13.05 8.50
N ALA A 102 -11.94 13.10 7.31
CA ALA A 102 -12.61 11.96 6.70
C ALA A 102 -11.59 11.06 5.99
N VAL A 103 -11.86 9.76 5.98
CA VAL A 103 -11.20 8.80 5.11
C VAL A 103 -11.69 9.05 3.69
N THR A 104 -10.77 9.27 2.77
CA THR A 104 -11.09 9.61 1.37
C THR A 104 -10.70 8.51 0.41
N GLN A 105 -9.76 7.64 0.77
CA GLN A 105 -9.40 6.44 0.02
C GLN A 105 -9.04 5.31 0.98
N VAL A 106 -9.34 4.09 0.55
CA VAL A 106 -8.96 2.83 1.21
C VAL A 106 -8.44 1.90 0.14
N ASP A 107 -7.38 1.18 0.46
CA ASP A 107 -6.77 0.16 -0.39
C ASP A 107 -6.27 -0.99 0.50
N VAL A 108 -5.76 -2.05 -0.11
CA VAL A 108 -5.27 -3.25 0.59
C VAL A 108 -3.85 -3.57 0.13
N LEU A 109 -2.96 -3.85 1.08
CA LEU A 109 -1.62 -4.39 0.83
C LEU A 109 -1.46 -5.73 1.54
N PHE A 110 -0.47 -6.53 1.16
CA PHE A 110 -0.35 -7.92 1.61
C PHE A 110 0.99 -8.23 2.28
N GLY A 111 0.98 -9.04 3.32
CA GLY A 111 2.19 -9.47 4.02
C GLY A 111 2.48 -8.70 5.31
N THR A 112 3.25 -9.34 6.17
CA THR A 112 3.76 -8.76 7.43
C THR A 112 4.78 -7.66 7.17
N ASP A 113 5.50 -7.78 6.08
CA ASP A 113 6.51 -6.88 5.51
C ASP A 113 5.92 -5.76 4.64
N ALA A 114 4.60 -5.72 4.45
CA ALA A 114 3.95 -4.66 3.68
C ALA A 114 4.26 -3.26 4.25
N VAL A 115 4.53 -2.33 3.34
CA VAL A 115 4.74 -0.90 3.62
C VAL A 115 3.94 -0.05 2.64
N ASP A 116 3.55 1.15 3.06
CA ASP A 116 2.91 2.13 2.19
C ASP A 116 3.72 3.43 2.17
N PRO A 117 4.61 3.63 1.19
CA PRO A 117 5.47 4.80 1.14
C PRO A 117 4.76 6.03 0.58
N ARG A 118 3.47 5.93 0.19
CA ARG A 118 2.73 7.06 -0.36
C ARG A 118 2.54 8.12 0.73
N PRO A 119 2.78 9.42 0.44
CA PRO A 119 2.56 10.47 1.42
C PRO A 119 1.13 10.48 1.97
N GLN A 120 0.99 10.61 3.29
CA GLN A 120 -0.27 10.66 4.04
C GLN A 120 -1.10 9.37 4.08
N TRP A 121 -0.67 8.30 3.42
CA TRP A 121 -1.27 7.00 3.60
C TRP A 121 -0.83 6.38 4.92
N VAL A 122 -1.74 5.66 5.55
CA VAL A 122 -1.50 4.97 6.82
C VAL A 122 -1.89 3.51 6.65
N LEU A 123 -0.90 2.64 6.68
CA LEU A 123 -1.08 1.20 6.71
C LEU A 123 -1.49 0.77 8.13
N MET A 124 -2.57 0.00 8.24
CA MET A 124 -3.03 -0.51 9.53
C MET A 124 -2.01 -1.50 10.11
N PRO A 125 -1.70 -1.42 11.42
CA PRO A 125 -0.71 -2.29 12.04
C PRO A 125 -1.20 -3.75 12.14
N SER A 126 -2.50 -3.95 12.30
CA SER A 126 -3.12 -5.27 12.38
C SER A 126 -3.66 -5.75 11.04
N PHE A 127 -3.66 -7.06 10.85
CA PHE A 127 -4.13 -7.74 9.65
C PHE A 127 -5.64 -7.98 9.70
N LEU A 128 -6.27 -8.07 8.53
CA LEU A 128 -7.66 -8.47 8.41
C LEU A 128 -7.85 -9.91 8.93
N GLN A 129 -8.89 -10.11 9.74
CA GLN A 129 -9.21 -11.39 10.36
C GLN A 129 -10.04 -12.25 9.40
N LEU A 130 -9.37 -12.81 8.39
CA LEU A 130 -10.00 -13.62 7.35
C LEU A 130 -9.48 -15.07 7.40
N ASP A 131 -10.38 -16.02 7.18
CA ASP A 131 -10.02 -17.43 6.99
C ASP A 131 -9.32 -17.61 5.64
N GLY A 132 -8.00 -17.83 5.67
CA GLY A 132 -7.17 -18.04 4.48
C GLY A 132 -6.16 -19.17 4.66
N ASN A 133 -5.33 -19.38 3.64
CA ASN A 133 -4.17 -20.26 3.78
C ASN A 133 -3.16 -19.59 4.73
N PRO A 134 -2.71 -20.25 5.82
CA PRO A 134 -1.73 -19.69 6.76
C PRO A 134 -0.39 -19.29 6.13
N GLU A 135 -0.03 -19.88 5.00
CA GLU A 135 1.21 -19.55 4.26
C GLU A 135 1.03 -18.36 3.31
N ALA A 136 -0.21 -17.91 3.06
CA ALA A 136 -0.47 -16.79 2.18
C ALA A 136 -0.20 -15.46 2.88
N PRO A 137 0.40 -14.47 2.18
CA PRO A 137 0.55 -13.12 2.71
C PRO A 137 -0.79 -12.54 3.20
N VAL A 138 -0.80 -12.07 4.45
CA VAL A 138 -1.99 -11.55 5.14
C VAL A 138 -2.41 -10.16 4.61
N ALA A 139 -3.70 -9.94 4.40
CA ALA A 139 -4.21 -8.66 3.92
C ALA A 139 -4.25 -7.58 5.02
N ARG A 140 -3.87 -6.35 4.67
CA ARG A 140 -3.85 -5.17 5.55
C ARG A 140 -4.51 -3.99 4.86
N LEU A 141 -5.34 -3.26 5.59
CA LEU A 141 -5.92 -2.01 5.08
C LEU A 141 -4.88 -0.89 5.09
N THR A 142 -4.85 -0.09 4.04
CA THR A 142 -4.17 1.20 4.01
C THR A 142 -5.14 2.30 3.63
N VAL A 143 -5.04 3.45 4.29
CA VAL A 143 -6.05 4.51 4.20
C VAL A 143 -5.42 5.88 4.00
N LEU A 144 -6.08 6.72 3.21
CA LEU A 144 -5.77 8.15 3.10
C LEU A 144 -6.83 8.96 3.85
N ARG A 145 -6.39 9.90 4.68
CA ARG A 145 -7.27 10.87 5.35
C ARG A 145 -7.11 12.26 4.74
N GLY A 146 -8.25 12.91 4.52
CA GLY A 146 -8.29 14.23 3.91
C GLY A 146 -7.83 14.24 2.47
N ARG A 147 -7.30 15.38 2.04
CA ARG A 147 -6.79 15.55 0.67
C ARG A 147 -5.34 15.12 0.59
N ALA A 148 -5.02 14.33 -0.43
CA ALA A 148 -3.64 14.17 -0.85
C ALA A 148 -3.05 15.56 -1.13
N LYS A 149 -1.89 15.84 -0.54
CA LYS A 149 -1.13 17.05 -0.84
C LYS A 149 -0.85 17.08 -2.34
N PRO A 150 -1.11 18.19 -3.02
CA PRO A 150 -0.80 18.29 -4.44
C PRO A 150 0.70 18.05 -4.62
N ILE A 151 1.03 17.23 -5.62
CA ILE A 151 2.42 17.10 -6.06
C ILE A 151 2.87 18.52 -6.46
N PRO A 152 3.99 19.04 -5.90
CA PRO A 152 4.46 20.36 -6.25
C PRO A 152 4.57 20.50 -7.78
N ALA A 153 3.94 21.55 -8.33
CA ALA A 153 3.94 21.81 -9.77
C ALA A 153 5.36 21.99 -10.33
N VAL A 154 6.30 22.40 -9.47
CA VAL A 154 7.73 22.44 -9.75
C VAL A 154 8.40 21.32 -8.97
N ARG A 155 8.77 20.24 -9.66
CA ARG A 155 9.71 19.26 -9.10
C ARG A 155 11.09 19.92 -9.01
N PRO A 156 11.83 19.76 -7.91
CA PRO A 156 13.21 20.26 -7.85
C PRO A 156 13.99 19.71 -9.04
N ALA A 157 14.62 20.61 -9.81
CA ALA A 157 15.50 20.18 -10.89
C ALA A 157 16.68 19.42 -10.29
N LEU A 158 17.09 18.33 -10.93
CA LEU A 158 18.33 17.65 -10.62
C LEU A 158 19.48 18.65 -10.85
N LYS A 159 20.30 18.86 -9.83
CA LYS A 159 21.40 19.82 -9.86
C LYS A 159 22.67 19.15 -9.42
N VAL A 160 23.76 19.46 -10.14
CA VAL A 160 25.11 19.18 -9.67
C VAL A 160 25.31 19.92 -8.35
N ARG A 161 25.90 19.24 -7.37
CA ARG A 161 26.18 19.82 -6.05
C ARG A 161 27.24 20.91 -6.15
N GLU A 162 27.41 21.68 -5.08
CA GLU A 162 28.41 22.78 -5.02
C GLU A 162 29.85 22.29 -5.23
N ASP A 163 30.14 21.02 -4.93
CA ASP A 163 31.45 20.39 -5.15
C ASP A 163 31.69 19.93 -6.60
N GLY A 164 30.75 20.20 -7.51
CA GLY A 164 30.84 19.82 -8.92
C GLY A 164 30.53 18.35 -9.19
N LYS A 165 30.03 17.58 -8.20
CA LYS A 165 29.68 16.16 -8.37
C LYS A 165 28.17 15.95 -8.44
N PHE A 166 27.79 14.88 -9.11
CA PHE A 166 26.43 14.35 -9.16
C PHE A 166 26.53 12.83 -9.04
N LYS A 167 25.91 12.23 -8.02
CA LYS A 167 25.99 10.80 -7.75
C LYS A 167 24.70 10.10 -8.13
N ILE A 168 24.82 9.02 -8.89
CA ILE A 168 23.72 8.16 -9.28
C ILE A 168 23.96 6.78 -8.66
N VAL A 169 22.93 6.24 -7.99
CA VAL A 169 22.89 4.82 -7.62
C VAL A 169 21.93 4.12 -8.59
N GLN A 170 22.41 3.06 -9.23
CA GLN A 170 21.61 2.22 -10.11
C GLN A 170 21.25 0.92 -9.37
N ILE A 171 19.97 0.55 -9.40
CA ILE A 171 19.47 -0.68 -8.78
C ILE A 171 18.67 -1.43 -9.86
N SER A 172 18.86 -2.75 -9.93
CA SER A 172 18.24 -3.61 -10.93
C SER A 172 17.92 -4.96 -10.28
N ASP A 173 16.97 -5.69 -10.85
CA ASP A 173 16.79 -7.13 -10.56
C ASP A 173 16.55 -7.43 -9.07
N MET A 174 15.80 -6.56 -8.37
CA MET A 174 15.45 -6.81 -6.96
C MET A 174 14.51 -8.00 -6.80
N HIS A 175 13.70 -8.29 -7.83
CA HIS A 175 12.74 -9.40 -7.84
C HIS A 175 11.92 -9.53 -6.55
N MET A 176 11.37 -8.41 -6.08
CA MET A 176 10.54 -8.37 -4.88
C MET A 176 9.26 -9.20 -5.09
N VAL A 177 8.83 -9.89 -4.03
CA VAL A 177 7.61 -10.70 -4.03
C VAL A 177 6.49 -10.09 -3.19
N THR A 178 5.29 -10.65 -3.26
CA THR A 178 4.24 -10.36 -2.28
C THR A 178 4.49 -11.20 -1.02
N GLY A 179 4.85 -10.58 0.10
CA GLY A 179 5.36 -11.26 1.29
C GLY A 179 6.89 -11.26 1.37
N VAL A 180 7.47 -11.96 2.35
CA VAL A 180 8.90 -11.87 2.69
C VAL A 180 9.86 -12.54 1.71
N GLY A 181 9.38 -13.47 0.90
CA GLY A 181 10.22 -14.33 0.04
C GLY A 181 11.11 -15.28 0.85
N GLU A 182 11.69 -16.28 0.17
CA GLU A 182 12.62 -17.23 0.78
C GLU A 182 14.00 -17.09 0.18
N CYS A 183 15.01 -16.94 1.03
CA CYS A 183 16.41 -16.98 0.65
C CYS A 183 17.05 -18.21 1.31
N ASN A 184 17.55 -19.15 0.51
CA ASN A 184 18.09 -20.43 0.99
C ASN A 184 19.59 -20.62 0.67
N ASP A 185 20.19 -19.68 -0.04
CA ASP A 185 21.51 -19.78 -0.67
C ASP A 185 22.36 -18.52 -0.48
N ALA A 186 21.98 -17.63 0.47
CA ALA A 186 22.82 -16.50 0.83
C ALA A 186 24.15 -16.96 1.44
N ILE A 187 25.21 -16.22 1.15
CA ILE A 187 26.56 -16.48 1.67
C ILE A 187 27.13 -15.21 2.31
N ASP A 188 27.99 -15.38 3.32
CA ASP A 188 28.72 -14.27 3.93
C ASP A 188 29.95 -13.84 3.10
N ALA A 189 30.64 -12.79 3.55
CA ALA A 189 31.84 -12.28 2.89
C ALA A 189 33.02 -13.28 2.91
N GLN A 190 32.93 -14.36 3.67
CA GLN A 190 33.90 -15.45 3.74
C GLN A 190 33.48 -16.65 2.88
N GLY A 191 32.35 -16.55 2.17
CA GLY A 191 31.82 -17.61 1.31
C GLY A 191 31.14 -18.73 2.08
N LYS A 192 30.70 -18.49 3.32
CA LYS A 192 29.97 -19.47 4.13
C LYS A 192 28.46 -19.24 3.99
N ASP A 193 27.72 -20.34 3.82
CA ASP A 193 26.26 -20.32 3.79
C ASP A 193 25.68 -19.65 5.05
N LEU A 194 24.78 -18.71 4.80
CA LEU A 194 23.93 -18.08 5.79
C LEU A 194 22.68 -18.95 6.00
N PRO A 195 22.06 -18.88 7.20
CA PRO A 195 20.79 -19.56 7.43
C PRO A 195 19.72 -19.04 6.48
N ALA A 196 18.73 -19.88 6.19
CA ALA A 196 17.57 -19.45 5.43
C ALA A 196 16.90 -18.24 6.10
N GLY A 197 16.42 -17.30 5.29
CA GLY A 197 15.85 -16.06 5.77
C GLY A 197 14.94 -15.40 4.76
N ASP A 198 14.39 -14.26 5.17
CA ASP A 198 13.46 -13.45 4.41
C ASP A 198 14.20 -12.68 3.31
N ALA A 199 14.05 -13.12 2.05
CA ALA A 199 14.80 -12.56 0.92
C ALA A 199 14.56 -11.05 0.75
N ASP A 200 13.30 -10.62 0.78
CA ASP A 200 12.94 -9.23 0.52
C ASP A 200 13.40 -8.30 1.65
N THR A 201 13.37 -8.78 2.90
CA THR A 201 13.88 -8.03 4.07
C THR A 201 15.38 -7.77 3.91
N LEU A 202 16.15 -8.80 3.54
CA LEU A 202 17.59 -8.66 3.31
C LEU A 202 17.90 -7.69 2.17
N THR A 203 17.15 -7.76 1.06
CA THR A 203 17.29 -6.84 -0.08
C THR A 203 16.99 -5.40 0.31
N VAL A 204 15.89 -5.16 1.02
CA VAL A 204 15.49 -3.82 1.48
C VAL A 204 16.53 -3.22 2.43
N ASP A 205 17.03 -4.01 3.39
CA ASP A 205 18.07 -3.58 4.34
C ASP A 205 19.38 -3.26 3.62
N PHE A 206 19.77 -4.08 2.64
CA PHE A 206 20.95 -3.85 1.82
C PHE A 206 20.82 -2.54 1.00
N VAL A 207 19.70 -2.36 0.29
CA VAL A 207 19.43 -1.13 -0.47
C VAL A 207 19.43 0.08 0.45
N GLY A 208 18.74 0.01 1.60
CA GLY A 208 18.73 1.08 2.59
C GLY A 208 20.15 1.47 3.04
N SER A 209 20.98 0.48 3.35
CA SER A 209 22.38 0.68 3.75
C SER A 209 23.21 1.37 2.66
N ILE A 210 23.05 0.95 1.40
CA ILE A 210 23.72 1.59 0.25
C ILE A 210 23.28 3.05 0.13
N LEU A 211 21.98 3.34 0.23
CA LEU A 211 21.47 4.71 0.13
C LEU A 211 21.99 5.61 1.26
N ASP A 212 22.15 5.09 2.47
CA ASP A 212 22.67 5.82 3.64
C ASP A 212 24.17 6.13 3.54
N VAL A 213 24.95 5.17 3.00
CA VAL A 213 26.38 5.33 2.77
C VAL A 213 26.64 6.25 1.59
N GLU A 214 25.98 5.98 0.46
CA GLU A 214 26.27 6.67 -0.79
C GLU A 214 25.66 8.07 -0.85
N LYS A 215 24.48 8.28 -0.26
CA LYS A 215 23.72 9.54 -0.31
C LYS A 215 23.63 10.08 -1.74
N PRO A 216 23.02 9.33 -2.68
CA PRO A 216 22.97 9.71 -4.08
C PRO A 216 22.05 10.92 -4.33
N ASP A 217 22.33 11.64 -5.42
CA ASP A 217 21.48 12.73 -5.92
C ASP A 217 20.31 12.21 -6.77
N LEU A 218 20.42 10.98 -7.30
CA LEU A 218 19.42 10.28 -8.09
C LEU A 218 19.55 8.76 -7.91
N VAL A 219 18.42 8.06 -7.82
CA VAL A 219 18.36 6.60 -7.98
C VAL A 219 17.75 6.26 -9.33
N VAL A 220 18.31 5.27 -10.04
CA VAL A 220 17.74 4.75 -11.28
C VAL A 220 17.45 3.26 -11.11
N LEU A 221 16.17 2.90 -11.17
CA LEU A 221 15.72 1.50 -11.21
C LEU A 221 15.70 1.03 -12.65
N THR A 222 16.49 0.01 -13.00
CA THR A 222 16.73 -0.40 -14.40
C THR A 222 15.99 -1.65 -14.86
N GLY A 223 14.94 -2.06 -14.13
CA GLY A 223 14.05 -3.16 -14.51
C GLY A 223 14.13 -4.36 -13.58
N ASP A 224 13.14 -5.24 -13.69
CA ASP A 224 12.97 -6.48 -12.93
C ASP A 224 12.99 -6.26 -11.41
N GLN A 225 12.30 -5.22 -10.97
CA GLN A 225 12.12 -4.94 -9.55
C GLN A 225 11.14 -5.91 -8.91
N LEU A 226 10.25 -6.50 -9.71
CA LEU A 226 9.26 -7.48 -9.32
C LEU A 226 9.66 -8.88 -9.77
N HIS A 227 9.30 -9.88 -8.97
CA HIS A 227 9.36 -11.27 -9.40
C HIS A 227 8.15 -11.61 -10.29
N HIS A 228 8.23 -12.70 -11.08
CA HIS A 228 7.07 -13.14 -11.88
C HIS A 228 5.98 -13.81 -11.02
N ASP A 229 6.36 -14.40 -9.89
CA ASP A 229 5.48 -15.15 -8.99
C ASP A 229 5.09 -14.27 -7.80
N ILE A 230 4.15 -13.34 -8.06
CA ILE A 230 3.63 -12.38 -7.08
C ILE A 230 2.12 -12.38 -7.13
N PHE A 231 1.48 -12.03 -6.02
CA PHE A 231 0.02 -11.94 -5.93
C PHE A 231 -0.50 -10.50 -6.07
N ASP A 232 0.34 -9.52 -5.72
CA ASP A 232 0.02 -8.11 -5.76
C ASP A 232 1.29 -7.27 -6.01
N SER A 233 1.37 -6.70 -7.20
CA SER A 233 2.52 -5.92 -7.66
C SER A 233 2.67 -4.61 -6.94
N GLN A 234 1.58 -4.01 -6.46
CA GLN A 234 1.65 -2.77 -5.71
C GLN A 234 2.37 -2.98 -4.37
N THR A 235 2.02 -4.04 -3.66
CA THR A 235 2.66 -4.44 -2.40
C THR A 235 4.17 -4.67 -2.61
N ALA A 236 4.54 -5.47 -3.61
CA ALA A 236 5.94 -5.76 -3.90
C ALA A 236 6.72 -4.50 -4.32
N LEU A 237 6.14 -3.69 -5.22
CA LEU A 237 6.73 -2.44 -5.69
C LEU A 237 6.93 -1.43 -4.55
N PHE A 238 5.97 -1.32 -3.64
CA PHE A 238 6.05 -0.40 -2.50
C PHE A 238 7.22 -0.72 -1.59
N LYS A 239 7.54 -2.00 -1.37
CA LYS A 239 8.75 -2.39 -0.66
C LYS A 239 10.02 -1.96 -1.39
N ALA A 240 10.08 -2.20 -2.71
CA ALA A 240 11.21 -1.79 -3.54
C ALA A 240 11.48 -0.27 -3.48
N VAL A 241 10.44 0.57 -3.52
CA VAL A 241 10.60 2.03 -3.58
C VAL A 241 10.62 2.73 -2.21
N ALA A 242 10.18 2.06 -1.14
CA ALA A 242 10.08 2.69 0.18
C ALA A 242 11.41 3.27 0.69
N PRO A 243 12.56 2.57 0.62
CA PRO A 243 13.84 3.11 1.06
C PRO A 243 14.24 4.42 0.35
N ILE A 244 13.86 4.55 -0.92
CA ILE A 244 14.14 5.72 -1.76
C ILE A 244 13.22 6.89 -1.38
N ILE A 245 11.92 6.61 -1.25
CA ILE A 245 10.89 7.60 -0.94
C ILE A 245 11.06 8.18 0.47
N GLU A 246 11.36 7.35 1.47
CA GLU A 246 11.59 7.79 2.85
C GLU A 246 12.76 8.77 2.96
N ARG A 247 13.79 8.58 2.13
CA ARG A 247 14.97 9.46 2.05
C ARG A 247 14.74 10.69 1.17
N SER A 248 13.56 10.83 0.57
CA SER A 248 13.22 11.91 -0.38
C SER A 248 14.21 12.01 -1.55
N ILE A 249 14.77 10.87 -1.97
CA ILE A 249 15.72 10.82 -3.08
C ILE A 249 14.93 10.81 -4.39
N PRO A 250 15.21 11.72 -5.35
CA PRO A 250 14.62 11.64 -6.68
C PRO A 250 14.96 10.31 -7.34
N PHE A 251 14.02 9.70 -8.05
CA PHE A 251 14.28 8.46 -8.77
C PHE A 251 13.57 8.39 -10.12
N ALA A 252 14.14 7.57 -11.00
CA ALA A 252 13.58 7.20 -12.28
C ALA A 252 13.46 5.68 -12.35
N VAL A 253 12.49 5.18 -13.11
CA VAL A 253 12.21 3.76 -13.25
C VAL A 253 12.09 3.40 -14.72
N VAL A 254 12.75 2.32 -15.11
CA VAL A 254 12.52 1.58 -16.34
C VAL A 254 11.96 0.22 -15.92
N PHE A 255 10.94 -0.27 -16.62
CA PHE A 255 10.37 -1.57 -16.34
C PHE A 255 11.05 -2.65 -17.18
N GLY A 256 11.37 -3.76 -16.52
CA GLY A 256 11.81 -4.99 -17.16
C GLY A 256 10.62 -5.86 -17.58
N ASN A 257 10.91 -7.07 -18.07
CA ASN A 257 9.86 -8.00 -18.49
C ASN A 257 9.09 -8.55 -17.29
N HIS A 258 9.73 -8.79 -16.15
CA HIS A 258 9.04 -9.26 -14.94
C HIS A 258 8.13 -8.20 -14.32
N ASP A 259 8.38 -6.92 -14.60
CA ASP A 259 7.54 -5.81 -14.12
C ASP A 259 6.30 -5.56 -15.01
N SER A 260 6.43 -5.86 -16.31
CA SER A 260 5.48 -5.42 -17.36
C SER A 260 4.65 -6.55 -17.97
N GLU A 261 5.05 -7.80 -17.77
CA GLU A 261 4.38 -8.97 -18.34
C GLU A 261 3.79 -9.86 -17.24
N GLY A 262 2.71 -10.58 -17.56
CA GLY A 262 2.04 -11.49 -16.63
C GLY A 262 0.69 -10.99 -16.10
N GLU A 263 0.01 -11.84 -15.33
CA GLU A 263 -1.33 -11.58 -14.78
C GLU A 263 -1.35 -10.38 -13.83
N HIS A 264 -0.25 -10.19 -13.10
CA HIS A 264 -0.07 -9.10 -12.15
C HIS A 264 0.80 -7.96 -12.70
N ALA A 265 1.06 -7.91 -14.01
CA ALA A 265 1.87 -6.85 -14.62
C ALA A 265 1.42 -5.44 -14.18
N LEU A 266 2.38 -4.55 -13.94
CA LEU A 266 2.06 -3.15 -13.68
C LEU A 266 1.37 -2.57 -14.92
N PRO A 267 0.24 -1.85 -14.78
CA PRO A 267 -0.44 -1.27 -15.92
C PRO A 267 0.52 -0.30 -16.62
N HIS A 268 0.78 -0.52 -17.91
CA HIS A 268 1.43 0.48 -18.73
C HIS A 268 0.61 1.78 -18.62
N TYR A 269 1.27 2.88 -18.26
CA TYR A 269 0.67 4.21 -18.34
C TYR A 269 -0.05 4.35 -19.68
N ARG A 270 -1.38 4.43 -19.66
CA ARG A 270 -2.22 4.90 -20.77
C ARG A 270 -2.68 6.32 -20.46
#